data_AF-A0A2S0P6F7-F1
#
_entry.id   AF-A0A2S0P6F7-F1
#
_cell.length_a   1.000
_cell.length_b   1.000
_cell.length_c   1.000
_cell.angle_alpha   90.00
_cell.angle_beta   90.00
_cell.angle_gamma   90.00
#
_symmetry.space_group_name_H-M   'P 1'
#
loop_
_entity.id
_entity.type
_entity.pdbx_description
1 polymer ?
#
loop_
_entity_poly.entity_id
_entity_poly.type
_entity_poly.pdbx_seq_one_letter_code
_entity_poly.pdbx_strand_id
1 'polypeptide(L)'
;MQQINTPDGLFHDGAPSTGELGTIVSASWLNSVANELENVVTGLGGTLDPARDDQIKSLLTETFASKHDAVLTGTPVAPTAAAGTATDQLATTGFVSKAMSKNTGLPLLFPLWCPNRAAIPAGYAPADGQALSRSLYPDAWAGIAAGNVPVATDAAWLATPTERGKFTTGDGATTFRLPDYNGKSAGSLGAVFMRGDGTLSAGADGVIQPDELRSHVHTIPYGNLQFPISSSSGTTLAYAGVGQMTGTSSVGGAETHPLNVTGCWVIRLFGAVVNPGAADAAQLATEVSKLWSDKVPFAAFLGANQSLTVNGYQRLPGGMIIQLGKLTTTAGGVATWTYPISYPVRALGEVPGSPNAKVVIQGGAVDTPSQRSFNLVDSNSGAAIGAGVSFNVISIGI
;
A
#
# COMPACT_ATOMS: atom_id res chain seq x y z
N MET A 1 -47.50 -38.80 13.21
CA MET A 1 -48.75 -39.40 13.73
C MET A 1 -49.46 -40.07 12.56
N GLN A 2 -50.00 -41.28 12.70
CA GLN A 2 -50.71 -41.93 11.59
C GLN A 2 -52.15 -41.40 11.47
N GLN A 3 -52.68 -41.32 10.24
CA GLN A 3 -54.09 -41.01 10.05
C GLN A 3 -54.96 -42.16 10.56
N ILE A 4 -56.17 -41.84 11.04
CA ILE A 4 -57.13 -42.87 11.46
C ILE A 4 -57.57 -43.66 10.21
N ASN A 5 -57.78 -44.97 10.37
CA ASN A 5 -58.07 -45.87 9.25
C ASN A 5 -59.54 -45.77 8.82
N THR A 6 -59.90 -44.64 8.24
CA THR A 6 -61.18 -44.36 7.59
C THR A 6 -60.91 -43.90 6.15
N PRO A 7 -61.88 -44.02 5.24
CA PRO A 7 -61.69 -43.67 3.82
C PRO A 7 -61.20 -42.23 3.58
N ASP A 8 -61.50 -41.31 4.50
CA ASP A 8 -61.12 -39.90 4.46
C ASP A 8 -60.06 -39.50 5.51
N GLY A 9 -59.62 -40.45 6.35
CA GLY A 9 -58.64 -40.19 7.41
C GLY A 9 -59.16 -39.34 8.56
N LEU A 10 -60.48 -39.24 8.76
CA LEU A 10 -61.14 -38.46 9.82
C LEU A 10 -61.95 -39.34 10.79
N PHE A 11 -62.26 -38.76 11.95
CA PHE A 11 -63.17 -39.36 12.94
C PHE A 11 -64.62 -39.02 12.60
N HIS A 12 -65.49 -40.02 12.71
CA HIS A 12 -66.92 -39.92 12.49
C HIS A 12 -67.68 -40.37 13.73
N ASP A 13 -68.69 -39.58 14.12
CA ASP A 13 -69.61 -39.98 15.17
C ASP A 13 -70.53 -41.10 14.68
N GLY A 14 -70.94 -41.99 15.60
CA GLY A 14 -71.99 -42.95 15.29
C GLY A 14 -73.36 -42.28 15.25
N ALA A 15 -74.25 -42.76 14.40
CA ALA A 15 -75.64 -42.30 14.31
C ALA A 15 -76.60 -43.42 14.76
N PRO A 16 -77.12 -43.37 16.01
CA PRO A 16 -78.00 -44.40 16.55
C PRO A 16 -79.31 -44.59 15.78
N SER A 17 -79.77 -43.54 15.09
CA SER A 17 -80.99 -43.54 14.27
C SER A 17 -80.83 -44.25 12.93
N THR A 18 -79.61 -44.41 12.42
CA THR A 18 -79.29 -45.09 11.15
C THR A 18 -78.51 -46.39 11.36
N GLY A 19 -78.10 -46.69 12.60
CA GLY A 19 -77.28 -47.86 12.94
C GLY A 19 -75.82 -47.71 12.55
N GLU A 20 -75.37 -46.51 12.16
CA GLU A 20 -73.99 -46.23 11.78
C GLU A 20 -73.10 -46.21 13.03
N LEU A 21 -72.08 -47.06 13.04
CA LEU A 21 -71.12 -47.14 14.14
C LEU A 21 -70.08 -46.03 13.98
N GLY A 22 -69.72 -45.37 15.08
CA GLY A 22 -68.66 -44.36 15.07
C GLY A 22 -67.28 -44.97 14.76
N THR A 23 -66.34 -44.10 14.38
CA THR A 23 -64.97 -44.52 14.08
C THR A 23 -64.32 -45.19 15.29
N ILE A 24 -63.88 -46.44 15.11
CA ILE A 24 -63.18 -47.18 16.16
C ILE A 24 -61.77 -46.61 16.32
N VAL A 25 -61.45 -46.19 17.54
CA VAL A 25 -60.10 -45.77 17.91
C VAL A 25 -59.24 -47.01 18.12
N SER A 26 -58.40 -47.34 17.13
CA SER A 26 -57.56 -48.54 17.21
C SER A 26 -56.36 -48.36 18.15
N ALA A 27 -55.91 -49.45 18.76
CA ALA A 27 -54.69 -49.46 19.58
C ALA A 27 -53.46 -48.99 18.79
N SER A 28 -53.37 -49.33 17.50
CA SER A 28 -52.32 -48.83 16.62
C SER A 28 -52.33 -47.29 16.58
N TRP A 29 -53.50 -46.68 16.36
CA TRP A 29 -53.62 -45.23 16.30
C TRP A 29 -53.22 -44.58 17.62
N LEU A 30 -53.75 -45.06 18.75
CA LEU A 30 -53.41 -44.54 20.09
C LEU A 30 -51.91 -44.67 20.40
N ASN A 31 -51.29 -45.81 20.08
CA ASN A 31 -49.86 -46.01 20.26
C ASN A 31 -49.04 -45.03 19.40
N SER A 32 -49.52 -44.67 18.19
CA SER A 32 -48.82 -43.67 17.37
C SER A 32 -48.91 -42.26 17.93
N VAL A 33 -50.01 -41.91 18.62
CA VAL A 33 -50.13 -40.63 19.32
C VAL A 33 -49.20 -40.61 20.53
N ALA A 34 -49.19 -41.68 21.32
CA ALA A 34 -48.29 -41.83 22.46
C ALA A 34 -46.82 -41.69 22.04
N ASN A 35 -46.41 -42.43 21.00
CA ASN A 35 -45.04 -42.37 20.49
C ASN A 35 -44.64 -40.96 19.99
N GLU A 36 -45.56 -40.20 19.35
CA GLU A 36 -45.27 -38.82 18.94
C GLU A 36 -45.04 -37.90 20.14
N LEU A 37 -45.89 -38.02 21.17
CA LEU A 37 -45.73 -37.25 22.40
C LEU A 37 -44.43 -37.62 23.13
N GLU A 38 -44.06 -38.90 23.13
CA GLU A 38 -42.79 -39.40 23.67
C GLU A 38 -41.58 -38.86 22.88
N ASN A 39 -41.67 -38.84 21.56
CA ASN A 39 -40.64 -38.29 20.68
C ASN A 39 -40.45 -36.78 20.87
N VAL A 40 -41.52 -36.03 21.18
CA VAL A 40 -41.41 -34.60 21.52
C VAL A 40 -40.61 -34.41 22.81
N VAL A 41 -40.87 -35.22 23.84
CA VAL A 41 -40.15 -35.13 25.12
C VAL A 41 -38.67 -35.49 24.93
N THR A 42 -38.40 -36.64 24.31
CA THR A 42 -37.04 -37.16 24.15
C THR A 42 -36.23 -36.39 23.09
N GLY A 43 -36.87 -35.95 22.01
CA GLY A 43 -36.24 -35.18 20.93
C GLY A 43 -35.82 -33.77 21.36
N LEU A 44 -36.46 -33.21 22.38
CA LEU A 44 -36.05 -31.94 23.02
C LEU A 44 -35.06 -32.16 24.18
N GLY A 45 -34.56 -33.38 24.38
CA GLY A 45 -33.55 -33.70 25.40
C GLY A 45 -34.11 -34.05 26.79
N GLY A 46 -35.43 -34.23 26.92
CA GLY A 46 -36.07 -34.64 28.16
C GLY A 46 -36.13 -36.16 28.37
N THR A 47 -36.41 -36.57 29.61
CA THR A 47 -36.59 -37.98 29.99
C THR A 47 -38.05 -38.25 30.35
N LEU A 48 -38.60 -39.36 29.87
CA LEU A 48 -39.96 -39.80 30.20
C LEU A 48 -40.07 -40.23 31.67
N ASP A 49 -41.04 -39.65 32.37
CA ASP A 49 -41.36 -39.93 33.78
C ASP A 49 -42.87 -40.25 33.93
N PRO A 50 -43.23 -41.49 34.28
CA PRO A 50 -44.64 -41.90 34.42
C PRO A 50 -45.35 -41.24 35.62
N ALA A 51 -44.62 -40.57 36.53
CA ALA A 51 -45.21 -39.86 37.66
C ALA A 51 -45.55 -38.39 37.34
N ARG A 52 -45.27 -37.92 36.11
CA ARG A 52 -45.40 -36.51 35.72
C ARG A 52 -46.30 -36.31 34.49
N ASP A 53 -47.32 -35.47 34.64
CA ASP A 53 -48.25 -35.11 33.57
C ASP A 53 -47.89 -33.77 32.88
N ASP A 54 -46.77 -33.14 33.26
CA ASP A 54 -46.37 -31.80 32.85
C ASP A 54 -45.04 -31.73 32.06
N GLN A 55 -44.55 -32.89 31.62
CA GLN A 55 -43.22 -33.03 31.01
C GLN A 55 -43.05 -32.17 29.76
N ILE A 56 -44.01 -32.26 28.83
CA ILE A 56 -44.01 -31.48 27.58
C ILE A 56 -44.04 -29.97 27.89
N LYS A 57 -44.92 -29.55 28.79
CA LYS A 57 -45.03 -28.14 29.21
C LYS A 57 -43.73 -27.63 29.82
N SER A 58 -43.09 -28.42 30.67
CA SER A 58 -41.83 -28.07 31.32
C SER A 58 -40.71 -27.91 30.30
N LEU A 59 -40.57 -28.86 29.37
CA LEU A 59 -39.59 -28.80 28.28
C LEU A 59 -39.80 -27.62 27.36
N LEU A 60 -41.04 -27.32 26.97
CA LEU A 60 -41.34 -26.12 26.18
C LEU A 60 -40.93 -24.84 26.93
N THR A 61 -41.16 -24.80 28.25
CA THR A 61 -40.80 -23.63 29.06
C THR A 61 -39.28 -23.50 29.25
N GLU A 62 -38.55 -24.62 29.31
CA GLU A 62 -37.08 -24.65 29.46
C GLU A 62 -36.36 -24.41 28.13
N THR A 63 -36.89 -24.96 27.02
CA THR A 63 -36.24 -24.94 25.71
C THR A 63 -36.47 -23.63 24.96
N PHE A 64 -37.66 -23.04 25.09
CA PHE A 64 -37.97 -21.77 24.43
C PHE A 64 -37.72 -20.61 25.40
N ALA A 65 -36.87 -19.68 24.99
CA ALA A 65 -36.66 -18.44 25.75
C ALA A 65 -38.01 -17.76 26.00
N SER A 66 -38.23 -17.25 27.23
CA SER A 66 -39.33 -16.34 27.47
C SER A 66 -39.19 -15.18 26.48
N LYS A 67 -40.25 -14.92 25.72
CA LYS A 67 -40.25 -13.99 24.57
C LYS A 67 -39.69 -12.59 24.88
N HIS A 68 -39.56 -12.23 26.15
CA HIS A 68 -39.13 -10.92 26.62
C HIS A 68 -37.74 -10.87 27.29
N ASP A 69 -37.16 -11.99 27.74
CA ASP A 69 -35.89 -12.00 28.51
C ASP A 69 -34.88 -13.02 27.98
N ALA A 70 -34.74 -13.10 26.66
CA ALA A 70 -33.82 -14.04 26.03
C ALA A 70 -32.36 -13.77 26.44
N VAL A 71 -31.78 -14.67 27.23
CA VAL A 71 -30.34 -14.70 27.51
C VAL A 71 -29.66 -15.50 26.41
N LEU A 72 -28.92 -14.81 25.52
CA LEU A 72 -28.18 -15.47 24.45
C LEU A 72 -26.84 -16.03 24.98
N THR A 73 -26.61 -17.32 24.81
CA THR A 73 -25.34 -17.98 25.20
C THR A 73 -24.49 -18.32 23.96
N GLY A 74 -23.18 -18.48 24.14
CA GLY A 74 -22.25 -18.78 23.04
C GLY A 74 -22.00 -17.58 22.10
N THR A 75 -21.97 -17.83 20.78
CA THR A 75 -21.76 -16.81 19.73
C THR A 75 -22.98 -16.74 18.80
N PRO A 76 -24.06 -16.05 19.19
CA PRO A 76 -25.28 -15.94 18.37
C PRO A 76 -24.99 -15.20 17.06
N VAL A 77 -25.53 -15.70 15.95
CA VAL A 77 -25.41 -15.08 14.62
C VAL A 77 -26.76 -14.50 14.20
N ALA A 78 -26.76 -13.28 13.68
CA ALA A 78 -27.93 -12.63 13.10
C ALA A 78 -27.57 -11.91 11.79
N PRO A 79 -28.52 -11.67 10.86
CA PRO A 79 -28.28 -10.87 9.68
C PRO A 79 -27.81 -9.46 10.05
N THR A 80 -26.76 -8.97 9.38
CA THR A 80 -26.27 -7.60 9.59
C THR A 80 -27.14 -6.62 8.80
N ALA A 81 -27.83 -5.73 9.52
CA ALA A 81 -28.66 -4.69 8.92
C ALA A 81 -27.85 -3.69 8.08
N ALA A 82 -28.54 -3.01 7.16
CA ALA A 82 -27.97 -1.89 6.41
C ALA A 82 -27.60 -0.72 7.35
N ALA A 83 -26.64 0.11 6.94
CA ALA A 83 -26.25 1.27 7.73
C ALA A 83 -27.42 2.27 7.82
N GLY A 84 -27.71 2.78 9.03
CA GLY A 84 -28.80 3.73 9.27
C GLY A 84 -30.15 3.09 9.62
N THR A 85 -30.24 1.75 9.71
CA THR A 85 -31.42 1.08 10.26
C THR A 85 -31.65 1.51 11.71
N ALA A 86 -32.85 2.04 11.98
CA ALA A 86 -33.31 2.47 13.30
C ALA A 86 -34.62 1.76 13.63
N THR A 87 -34.53 0.50 14.04
CA THR A 87 -35.65 -0.36 14.41
C THR A 87 -35.28 -1.14 15.68
N ASP A 88 -36.24 -1.90 16.22
CA ASP A 88 -36.01 -2.78 17.38
C ASP A 88 -35.23 -4.07 17.04
N GLN A 89 -34.62 -4.15 15.86
CA GLN A 89 -33.79 -5.29 15.46
C GLN A 89 -32.51 -5.36 16.31
N LEU A 90 -32.10 -6.58 16.68
CA LEU A 90 -30.81 -6.83 17.31
C LEU A 90 -29.65 -6.27 16.46
N ALA A 91 -28.79 -5.48 17.10
CA ALA A 91 -27.59 -4.95 16.47
C ALA A 91 -26.47 -6.01 16.46
N THR A 92 -26.00 -6.42 15.29
CA THR A 92 -24.81 -7.26 15.17
C THR A 92 -23.54 -6.44 15.40
N THR A 93 -22.44 -7.09 15.78
CA THR A 93 -21.11 -6.45 15.87
C THR A 93 -20.69 -5.81 14.54
N GLY A 94 -21.09 -6.41 13.40
CA GLY A 94 -20.89 -5.84 12.06
C GLY A 94 -21.67 -4.54 11.82
N PHE A 95 -22.92 -4.44 12.31
CA PHE A 95 -23.70 -3.21 12.24
C PHE A 95 -23.08 -2.11 13.10
N VAL A 96 -22.73 -2.40 14.36
CA VAL A 96 -22.13 -1.43 15.29
C VAL A 96 -20.80 -0.91 14.76
N SER A 97 -19.95 -1.79 14.21
CA SER A 97 -18.65 -1.38 13.63
C SER A 97 -18.84 -0.41 12.45
N LYS A 98 -19.83 -0.64 11.59
CA LYS A 98 -20.19 0.26 10.48
C LYS A 98 -20.80 1.58 10.96
N ALA A 99 -21.56 1.56 12.05
CA ALA A 99 -22.15 2.77 12.63
C ALA A 99 -21.06 3.66 13.27
N MET A 100 -20.13 3.05 14.01
CA MET A 100 -19.02 3.76 14.66
C MET A 100 -18.03 4.35 13.67
N SER A 101 -17.79 3.70 12.52
CA SER A 101 -16.88 4.24 11.49
C SER A 101 -17.34 5.59 10.93
N LYS A 102 -18.67 5.83 10.89
CA LYS A 102 -19.25 7.11 10.49
C LYS A 102 -19.11 8.23 11.52
N ASN A 103 -18.93 7.92 12.81
CA ASN A 103 -19.02 8.91 13.89
C ASN A 103 -17.67 9.56 14.30
N THR A 104 -16.79 9.82 13.33
CA THR A 104 -15.39 10.21 13.58
C THR A 104 -15.11 11.70 13.61
N GLY A 105 -16.15 12.53 13.67
CA GLY A 105 -16.04 13.99 13.75
C GLY A 105 -15.59 14.69 12.47
N LEU A 106 -14.81 14.03 11.60
CA LEU A 106 -14.36 14.56 10.31
C LEU A 106 -14.69 13.58 9.18
N PRO A 107 -15.20 14.01 8.01
CA PRO A 107 -15.42 13.14 6.87
C PRO A 107 -14.15 12.47 6.34
N LEU A 108 -14.29 11.36 5.62
CA LEU A 108 -13.20 10.77 4.85
C LEU A 108 -12.80 11.71 3.71
N LEU A 109 -11.54 11.63 3.26
CA LEU A 109 -10.96 12.47 2.19
C LEU A 109 -10.88 13.97 2.52
N PHE A 110 -11.24 14.36 3.74
CA PHE A 110 -11.21 15.75 4.16
C PHE A 110 -9.76 16.22 4.37
N PRO A 111 -9.39 17.42 3.89
CA PRO A 111 -8.09 18.00 4.14
C PRO A 111 -8.00 18.63 5.52
N LEU A 112 -6.84 18.47 6.18
CA LEU A 112 -6.49 19.16 7.42
C LEU A 112 -5.07 19.69 7.35
N TRP A 113 -4.80 20.76 8.11
CA TRP A 113 -3.47 21.30 8.26
C TRP A 113 -2.79 20.70 9.50
N CYS A 114 -1.62 20.10 9.31
CA CYS A 114 -0.81 19.48 10.34
C CYS A 114 0.43 20.34 10.63
N PRO A 115 0.70 20.73 11.89
CA PRO A 115 1.84 21.58 12.22
C PRO A 115 3.20 20.89 12.06
N ASN A 116 3.25 19.55 12.20
CA ASN A 116 4.50 18.80 12.09
C ASN A 116 4.35 17.61 11.14
N ARG A 117 4.95 17.72 9.96
CA ARG A 117 4.97 16.68 8.92
C ARG A 117 5.59 15.36 9.39
N ALA A 118 6.56 15.39 10.29
CA ALA A 118 7.19 14.17 10.80
C ALA A 118 6.27 13.40 11.76
N ALA A 119 5.21 14.03 12.27
CA ALA A 119 4.28 13.48 13.24
C ALA A 119 2.84 13.53 12.72
N ILE A 120 2.63 13.18 11.44
CA ILE A 120 1.28 13.05 10.87
C ILE A 120 0.55 11.92 11.61
N PRO A 121 -0.64 12.16 12.17
CA PRO A 121 -1.39 11.13 12.87
C PRO A 121 -1.71 9.93 11.97
N ALA A 122 -1.75 8.73 12.57
CA ALA A 122 -2.26 7.55 11.89
C ALA A 122 -3.69 7.80 11.40
N GLY A 123 -4.04 7.31 10.22
CA GLY A 123 -5.30 7.65 9.58
C GLY A 123 -5.17 8.64 8.41
N TYR A 124 -4.04 9.35 8.33
CA TYR A 124 -3.82 10.46 7.41
C TYR A 124 -2.59 10.23 6.53
N ALA A 125 -2.58 10.84 5.36
CA ALA A 125 -1.42 10.91 4.49
C ALA A 125 -1.16 12.37 4.06
N PRO A 126 0.10 12.77 3.80
CA PRO A 126 0.39 14.08 3.25
C PRO A 126 -0.24 14.23 1.86
N ALA A 127 -0.77 15.40 1.54
CA ALA A 127 -1.33 15.74 0.22
C ALA A 127 -0.22 16.17 -0.75
N ASP A 128 0.61 15.21 -1.19
CA ASP A 128 1.82 15.46 -1.99
C ASP A 128 1.67 15.02 -3.45
N GLY A 129 0.47 14.61 -3.87
CA GLY A 129 0.26 14.07 -5.22
C GLY A 129 0.69 12.61 -5.41
N GLN A 130 0.96 11.86 -4.34
CA GLN A 130 1.36 10.47 -4.41
C GLN A 130 0.19 9.53 -4.77
N ALA A 131 0.50 8.44 -5.47
CA ALA A 131 -0.44 7.35 -5.72
C ALA A 131 -0.46 6.38 -4.53
N LEU A 132 -1.65 5.93 -4.16
CA LEU A 132 -1.91 5.01 -3.05
C LEU A 132 -2.74 3.82 -3.52
N SER A 133 -2.64 2.70 -2.80
CA SER A 133 -3.33 1.45 -3.14
C SER A 133 -4.81 1.48 -2.78
N ARG A 134 -5.68 1.09 -3.71
CA ARG A 134 -7.11 0.89 -3.44
C ARG A 134 -7.37 -0.26 -2.46
N SER A 135 -6.53 -1.30 -2.47
CA SER A 135 -6.70 -2.44 -1.56
C SER A 135 -6.31 -2.09 -0.11
N LEU A 136 -5.35 -1.18 0.07
CA LEU A 136 -4.93 -0.72 1.39
C LEU A 136 -5.88 0.33 1.98
N TYR A 137 -6.55 1.10 1.11
CA TYR A 137 -7.50 2.15 1.49
C TYR A 137 -8.85 1.99 0.76
N PRO A 138 -9.59 0.88 1.01
CA PRO A 138 -10.80 0.56 0.26
C PRO A 138 -11.92 1.58 0.48
N ASP A 139 -12.06 2.11 1.71
CA ASP A 139 -13.07 3.13 2.02
C ASP A 139 -12.75 4.47 1.34
N ALA A 140 -11.48 4.86 1.29
CA ALA A 140 -11.05 6.09 0.61
C ALA A 140 -11.36 5.98 -0.89
N TRP A 141 -11.03 4.84 -1.49
CA TRP A 141 -11.38 4.56 -2.87
C TRP A 141 -12.90 4.59 -3.10
N ALA A 142 -13.68 3.96 -2.23
CA ALA A 142 -15.15 3.97 -2.35
C ALA A 142 -15.71 5.41 -2.31
N GLY A 143 -15.17 6.28 -1.45
CA GLY A 143 -15.55 7.70 -1.40
C GLY A 143 -15.18 8.48 -2.66
N ILE A 144 -13.98 8.23 -3.23
CA ILE A 144 -13.54 8.84 -4.49
C ILE A 144 -14.42 8.37 -5.65
N ALA A 145 -14.66 7.06 -5.76
CA ALA A 145 -15.50 6.46 -6.81
C ALA A 145 -16.97 6.89 -6.72
N ALA A 146 -17.45 7.21 -5.52
CA ALA A 146 -18.78 7.78 -5.29
C ALA A 146 -18.89 9.26 -5.67
N GLY A 147 -17.78 9.93 -6.01
CA GLY A 147 -17.77 11.36 -6.37
C GLY A 147 -17.85 12.32 -5.19
N ASN A 148 -17.43 11.89 -3.99
CA ASN A 148 -17.47 12.75 -2.79
C ASN A 148 -16.41 13.87 -2.80
N VAL A 149 -15.48 13.83 -3.74
CA VAL A 149 -14.38 14.79 -3.92
C VAL A 149 -14.20 15.09 -5.40
N PRO A 150 -13.61 16.23 -5.78
CA PRO A 150 -13.30 16.50 -7.18
C PRO A 150 -12.26 15.51 -7.72
N VAL A 151 -12.56 14.92 -8.87
CA VAL A 151 -11.73 13.89 -9.51
C VAL A 151 -11.36 14.32 -10.93
N ALA A 152 -10.09 14.12 -11.30
CA ALA A 152 -9.58 14.19 -12.66
C ALA A 152 -9.07 12.81 -13.12
N THR A 153 -8.83 12.66 -14.42
CA THR A 153 -8.05 11.51 -14.91
C THR A 153 -6.58 11.69 -14.52
N ASP A 154 -5.85 10.59 -14.29
CA ASP A 154 -4.42 10.69 -13.93
C ASP A 154 -3.61 11.37 -15.06
N ALA A 155 -3.99 11.14 -16.32
CA ALA A 155 -3.41 11.81 -17.47
C ALA A 155 -3.61 13.34 -17.43
N ALA A 156 -4.81 13.83 -17.13
CA ALA A 156 -5.09 15.26 -17.02
C ALA A 156 -4.31 15.90 -15.86
N TRP A 157 -4.25 15.21 -14.72
CA TRP A 157 -3.53 15.64 -13.52
C TRP A 157 -2.02 15.79 -13.78
N LEU A 158 -1.42 14.82 -14.49
CA LEU A 158 0.01 14.84 -14.83
C LEU A 158 0.33 15.93 -15.86
N ALA A 159 -0.53 16.09 -16.87
CA ALA A 159 -0.34 17.06 -17.96
C ALA A 159 -0.61 18.51 -17.55
N THR A 160 -1.54 18.74 -16.63
CA THR A 160 -2.06 20.07 -16.31
C THR A 160 -1.84 20.39 -14.83
N PRO A 161 -0.84 21.22 -14.47
CA PRO A 161 -0.54 21.52 -13.07
C PRO A 161 -1.72 22.11 -12.27
N THR A 162 -2.64 22.82 -12.92
CA THR A 162 -3.83 23.36 -12.26
C THR A 162 -4.84 22.28 -11.84
N GLU A 163 -4.80 21.09 -12.43
CA GLU A 163 -5.66 19.95 -12.07
C GLU A 163 -5.15 19.22 -10.81
N ARG A 164 -3.98 19.61 -10.29
CA ARG A 164 -3.32 18.88 -9.18
C ARG A 164 -3.99 19.06 -7.82
N GLY A 165 -4.97 19.95 -7.72
CA GLY A 165 -5.85 20.05 -6.54
C GLY A 165 -6.94 18.99 -6.48
N LYS A 166 -7.04 18.10 -7.48
CA LYS A 166 -8.03 17.03 -7.55
C LYS A 166 -7.43 15.68 -7.18
N PHE A 167 -8.30 14.76 -6.74
CA PHE A 167 -7.97 13.34 -6.67
C PHE A 167 -7.95 12.75 -8.08
N THR A 168 -7.35 11.57 -8.26
CA THR A 168 -7.45 10.84 -9.53
C THR A 168 -7.84 9.39 -9.31
N THR A 169 -8.36 8.77 -10.35
CA THR A 169 -8.57 7.32 -10.42
C THR A 169 -7.27 6.52 -10.52
N GLY A 170 -6.09 7.16 -10.43
CA GLY A 170 -4.79 6.51 -10.56
C GLY A 170 -4.61 5.77 -11.88
N ASP A 171 -3.98 4.60 -11.82
CA ASP A 171 -3.74 3.70 -12.96
C ASP A 171 -5.01 3.09 -13.60
N GLY A 172 -6.20 3.40 -13.07
CA GLY A 172 -7.47 2.84 -13.53
C GLY A 172 -7.82 1.48 -12.92
N ALA A 173 -6.90 0.81 -12.22
CA ALA A 173 -7.08 -0.55 -11.72
C ALA A 173 -6.81 -0.67 -10.22
N THR A 174 -5.57 -0.43 -9.79
CA THR A 174 -5.08 -0.79 -8.45
C THR A 174 -4.82 0.41 -7.55
N THR A 175 -4.73 1.62 -8.12
CA THR A 175 -4.34 2.82 -7.38
C THR A 175 -5.32 3.98 -7.52
N PHE A 176 -5.19 4.97 -6.65
CA PHE A 176 -5.77 6.31 -6.78
C PHE A 176 -4.70 7.33 -6.37
N ARG A 177 -4.82 8.58 -6.80
CA ARG A 177 -3.87 9.65 -6.44
C ARG A 177 -4.51 10.71 -5.55
N LEU A 178 -3.75 11.19 -4.58
CA LEU A 178 -4.14 12.35 -3.77
C LEU A 178 -3.90 13.67 -4.51
N PRO A 179 -4.54 14.77 -4.10
CA PRO A 179 -4.12 16.12 -4.50
C PRO A 179 -2.70 16.44 -4.05
N ASP A 180 -2.05 17.39 -4.72
CA ASP A 180 -0.75 17.95 -4.37
C ASP A 180 -0.89 19.35 -3.73
N TYR A 181 -1.56 19.42 -2.58
CA TYR A 181 -1.73 20.68 -1.86
C TYR A 181 -0.43 21.23 -1.28
N ASN A 182 0.56 20.37 -1.02
CA ASN A 182 1.86 20.77 -0.49
C ASN A 182 2.88 21.19 -1.56
N GLY A 183 2.52 21.08 -2.84
CA GLY A 183 3.40 21.45 -3.95
C GLY A 183 4.67 20.60 -4.07
N LYS A 184 4.61 19.31 -3.68
CA LYS A 184 5.77 18.42 -3.61
C LYS A 184 5.97 17.58 -4.87
N SER A 185 4.95 17.44 -5.69
CA SER A 185 5.10 16.72 -6.97
C SER A 185 5.95 17.52 -7.95
N ALA A 186 6.72 16.82 -8.78
CA ALA A 186 7.56 17.46 -9.79
C ALA A 186 6.73 18.31 -10.77
N GLY A 187 7.14 19.56 -11.00
CA GLY A 187 6.40 20.52 -11.84
C GLY A 187 5.12 21.08 -11.20
N SER A 188 5.01 21.03 -9.87
CA SER A 188 3.90 21.66 -9.15
C SER A 188 4.00 23.18 -9.20
N LEU A 189 2.86 23.85 -9.06
CA LEU A 189 2.77 25.32 -9.02
C LEU A 189 3.21 25.90 -7.66
N GLY A 190 3.39 25.05 -6.65
CA GLY A 190 3.74 25.44 -5.29
C GLY A 190 2.75 24.91 -4.26
N ALA A 191 2.99 25.20 -2.99
CA ALA A 191 2.05 24.87 -1.93
C ALA A 191 0.81 25.76 -2.02
N VAL A 192 -0.38 25.17 -1.94
CA VAL A 192 -1.63 25.90 -2.18
C VAL A 192 -2.15 26.58 -0.92
N PHE A 193 -2.81 27.71 -1.13
CA PHE A 193 -3.66 28.37 -0.13
C PHE A 193 -5.12 28.12 -0.45
N MET A 194 -5.87 27.48 0.46
CA MET A 194 -7.27 27.13 0.24
C MET A 194 -8.17 28.36 0.37
N ARG A 195 -9.10 28.52 -0.58
CA ARG A 195 -10.06 29.61 -0.63
C ARG A 195 -11.48 29.09 -0.87
N GLY A 196 -12.48 29.94 -0.62
CA GLY A 196 -13.86 29.64 -0.99
C GLY A 196 -14.08 29.63 -2.51
N ASP A 197 -15.15 28.97 -2.94
CA ASP A 197 -15.57 28.74 -4.33
C ASP A 197 -16.37 29.90 -4.96
N GLY A 198 -16.71 30.93 -4.18
CA GLY A 198 -17.49 32.09 -4.64
C GLY A 198 -16.82 32.96 -5.72
N THR A 199 -17.40 34.13 -5.99
CA THR A 199 -16.94 35.05 -7.04
C THR A 199 -15.42 35.28 -6.99
N LEU A 200 -14.77 35.26 -8.16
CA LEU A 200 -13.30 35.34 -8.35
C LEU A 200 -12.51 34.07 -8.00
N SER A 201 -13.18 32.92 -7.81
CA SER A 201 -12.55 31.59 -7.81
C SER A 201 -12.31 31.07 -9.23
N ALA A 202 -11.66 29.91 -9.35
CA ALA A 202 -11.49 29.20 -10.62
C ALA A 202 -12.81 28.63 -11.21
N GLY A 203 -13.93 28.71 -10.47
CA GLY A 203 -15.25 28.28 -10.94
C GLY A 203 -15.47 26.76 -11.05
N ALA A 204 -14.50 25.95 -10.61
CA ALA A 204 -14.61 24.51 -10.53
C ALA A 204 -13.81 23.94 -9.36
N ASP A 205 -14.40 23.00 -8.63
CA ASP A 205 -13.79 22.40 -7.44
C ASP A 205 -12.46 21.70 -7.75
N GLY A 206 -11.48 21.93 -6.89
CA GLY A 206 -10.15 21.33 -6.98
C GLY A 206 -9.26 21.87 -8.10
N VAL A 207 -9.71 22.84 -8.90
CA VAL A 207 -8.83 23.55 -9.84
C VAL A 207 -7.99 24.57 -9.09
N ILE A 208 -6.67 24.48 -9.23
CA ILE A 208 -5.74 25.45 -8.67
C ILE A 208 -5.78 26.70 -9.55
N GLN A 209 -6.12 27.82 -8.93
CA GLN A 209 -6.04 29.14 -9.54
C GLN A 209 -4.61 29.68 -9.37
N PRO A 210 -3.94 30.11 -10.46
CA PRO A 210 -2.66 30.81 -10.36
C PRO A 210 -2.77 32.12 -9.58
N ASP A 211 -1.65 32.58 -9.04
CA ASP A 211 -1.55 33.87 -8.40
C ASP A 211 -1.76 35.02 -9.40
N GLU A 212 -2.36 36.11 -8.92
CA GLU A 212 -2.55 37.34 -9.70
C GLU A 212 -2.51 38.55 -8.76
N LEU A 213 -1.82 39.61 -9.19
CA LEU A 213 -1.95 40.93 -8.59
C LEU A 213 -3.03 41.72 -9.31
N ARG A 214 -4.01 42.22 -8.57
CA ARG A 214 -5.07 43.05 -9.15
C ARG A 214 -4.47 44.28 -9.84
N SER A 215 -5.00 44.60 -11.02
CA SER A 215 -4.63 45.81 -11.77
C SER A 215 -4.71 47.06 -10.88
N HIS A 216 -3.63 47.83 -10.86
CA HIS A 216 -3.50 49.09 -10.14
C HIS A 216 -2.55 50.02 -10.90
N VAL A 217 -2.61 51.32 -10.60
CA VAL A 217 -1.77 52.35 -11.24
C VAL A 217 -0.87 53.02 -10.22
N HIS A 218 0.36 53.32 -10.63
CA HIS A 218 1.31 54.15 -9.88
C HIS A 218 1.47 55.47 -10.62
N THR A 219 1.19 56.58 -9.95
CA THR A 219 1.39 57.93 -10.52
C THR A 219 2.63 58.54 -9.90
N ILE A 220 3.63 58.86 -10.72
CA ILE A 220 4.79 59.67 -10.28
C ILE A 220 4.44 61.13 -10.55
N PRO A 221 4.36 62.00 -9.52
CA PRO A 221 4.19 63.42 -9.75
C PRO A 221 5.46 63.97 -10.39
N TYR A 222 5.39 64.33 -11.67
CA TYR A 222 6.48 65.05 -12.32
C TYR A 222 6.56 66.46 -11.71
N GLY A 223 7.65 66.77 -11.00
CA GLY A 223 8.12 68.14 -10.89
C GLY A 223 8.71 68.54 -12.24
N ASN A 224 8.26 69.66 -12.82
CA ASN A 224 8.78 70.14 -14.11
C ASN A 224 10.32 70.19 -14.08
N LEU A 225 11.01 69.35 -14.86
CA LEU A 225 12.45 69.45 -15.02
C LEU A 225 12.74 70.56 -16.03
N GLN A 226 13.05 71.76 -15.52
CA GLN A 226 13.45 72.90 -16.34
C GLN A 226 14.93 72.76 -16.73
N PHE A 227 15.19 72.36 -17.98
CA PHE A 227 16.54 72.41 -18.55
C PHE A 227 16.76 73.77 -19.24
N PRO A 228 17.74 74.59 -18.81
CA PRO A 228 18.09 75.79 -19.56
C PRO A 228 18.72 75.38 -20.90
N ILE A 229 18.03 75.64 -22.02
CA ILE A 229 18.63 75.61 -23.35
C ILE A 229 19.31 76.96 -23.58
N SER A 230 20.63 76.95 -23.62
CA SER A 230 21.42 78.09 -24.06
C SER A 230 21.42 78.16 -25.58
N SER A 231 20.44 78.87 -26.17
CA SER A 231 20.55 79.28 -27.57
C SER A 231 21.33 80.59 -27.65
N SER A 232 22.13 80.78 -28.70
CA SER A 232 23.03 81.93 -28.90
C SER A 232 22.32 83.28 -29.12
N SER A 233 21.02 83.37 -28.82
CA SER A 233 20.21 84.58 -28.98
C SER A 233 19.12 84.66 -27.90
N GLY A 234 19.55 84.83 -26.64
CA GLY A 234 18.65 85.11 -25.52
C GLY A 234 18.09 83.87 -24.81
N THR A 235 17.91 83.99 -23.50
CA THR A 235 17.37 82.94 -22.62
C THR A 235 15.85 82.91 -22.69
N THR A 236 15.28 82.08 -23.57
CA THR A 236 13.86 81.68 -23.48
C THR A 236 13.74 80.35 -22.76
N LEU A 237 13.01 80.32 -21.64
CA LEU A 237 12.66 79.08 -20.94
C LEU A 237 11.63 78.31 -21.79
N ALA A 238 12.09 77.36 -22.59
CA ALA A 238 11.19 76.48 -23.34
C ALA A 238 10.71 75.33 -22.44
N TYR A 239 9.39 75.18 -22.30
CA TYR A 239 8.78 74.00 -21.67
C TYR A 239 8.86 72.83 -22.65
N ALA A 240 9.98 72.11 -22.66
CA ALA A 240 10.05 70.81 -23.32
C ALA A 240 9.50 69.77 -22.33
N GLY A 241 8.23 69.39 -22.49
CA GLY A 241 7.62 68.30 -21.75
C GLY A 241 8.25 66.96 -22.13
N VAL A 242 9.47 66.70 -21.66
CA VAL A 242 10.14 65.40 -21.83
C VAL A 242 9.61 64.49 -20.73
N GLY A 243 8.59 63.70 -21.06
CA GLY A 243 8.10 62.62 -20.20
C GLY A 243 9.16 61.53 -20.08
N GLN A 244 10.15 61.72 -19.20
CA GLN A 244 11.12 60.68 -18.90
C GLN A 244 10.39 59.57 -18.11
N MET A 245 10.14 58.44 -18.75
CA MET A 245 9.61 57.25 -18.08
C MET A 245 10.73 56.63 -17.24
N THR A 246 10.86 57.05 -15.99
CA THR A 246 11.68 56.34 -15.01
C THR A 246 10.90 55.10 -14.59
N GLY A 247 11.13 53.97 -15.27
CA GLY A 247 10.56 52.69 -14.89
C GLY A 247 11.05 52.28 -13.50
N THR A 248 10.15 51.77 -12.66
CA THR A 248 10.54 51.13 -11.40
C THR A 248 11.32 49.85 -11.71
N SER A 249 12.39 49.58 -10.97
CA SER A 249 13.06 48.28 -11.03
C SER A 249 12.24 47.21 -10.31
N SER A 250 12.47 45.94 -10.65
CA SER A 250 11.89 44.82 -9.89
C SER A 250 12.42 44.83 -8.45
N VAL A 251 11.52 44.82 -7.48
CA VAL A 251 11.84 44.68 -6.05
C VAL A 251 10.95 43.58 -5.46
N GLY A 252 11.48 42.79 -4.52
CA GLY A 252 10.77 41.68 -3.89
C GLY A 252 11.48 40.33 -4.01
N GLY A 253 10.83 39.29 -3.50
CA GLY A 253 11.29 37.89 -3.59
C GLY A 253 10.65 37.14 -4.75
N ALA A 254 10.85 35.81 -4.79
CA ALA A 254 10.31 34.92 -5.82
C ALA A 254 8.79 34.70 -5.73
N GLU A 255 8.16 35.10 -4.62
CA GLU A 255 6.73 34.88 -4.34
C GLU A 255 6.13 36.10 -3.63
N THR A 256 4.88 36.42 -3.95
CA THR A 256 4.05 37.34 -3.16
C THR A 256 3.07 36.54 -2.32
N HIS A 257 3.16 36.62 -0.99
CA HIS A 257 2.30 35.86 -0.08
C HIS A 257 1.85 36.70 1.14
N PRO A 258 0.72 36.35 1.78
CA PRO A 258 0.38 36.86 3.11
C PRO A 258 1.33 36.27 4.18
N LEU A 259 1.36 36.90 5.36
CA LEU A 259 2.03 36.31 6.52
C LEU A 259 1.46 34.89 6.77
N ASN A 260 2.34 33.89 6.80
CA ASN A 260 1.95 32.48 6.87
C ASN A 260 2.84 31.69 7.84
N VAL A 261 2.37 30.49 8.18
CA VAL A 261 3.11 29.48 8.95
C VAL A 261 3.20 28.19 8.13
N THR A 262 4.39 27.61 8.06
CA THR A 262 4.63 26.38 7.31
C THR A 262 4.14 25.16 8.09
N GLY A 263 3.34 24.32 7.43
CA GLY A 263 2.91 23.02 7.93
C GLY A 263 2.70 22.04 6.77
N CYS A 264 1.85 21.04 6.98
CA CYS A 264 1.56 20.01 5.99
C CYS A 264 0.06 19.84 5.82
N TRP A 265 -0.44 20.01 4.60
CA TRP A 265 -1.76 19.53 4.24
C TRP A 265 -1.77 18.01 4.24
N VAL A 266 -2.72 17.43 4.97
CA VAL A 266 -2.93 15.99 5.08
C VAL A 266 -4.37 15.64 4.71
N ILE A 267 -4.56 14.45 4.14
CA ILE A 267 -5.87 13.91 3.78
C ILE A 267 -6.19 12.75 4.71
N ARG A 268 -7.41 12.72 5.23
CA ARG A 268 -7.92 11.56 5.98
C ARG A 268 -8.23 10.39 5.05
N LEU A 269 -7.59 9.24 5.25
CA LEU A 269 -7.73 8.06 4.39
C LEU A 269 -8.39 6.86 5.04
N PHE A 270 -8.50 6.85 6.37
CA PHE A 270 -9.22 5.81 7.09
C PHE A 270 -10.52 6.36 7.68
N GLY A 271 -11.58 5.54 7.66
CA GLY A 271 -12.73 5.68 8.56
C GLY A 271 -12.27 5.59 10.03
N ALA A 272 -13.16 5.48 11.03
CA ALA A 272 -12.68 5.21 12.39
C ALA A 272 -11.70 4.06 12.34
N VAL A 273 -10.53 4.19 12.97
CA VAL A 273 -9.64 3.06 13.17
C VAL A 273 -10.42 2.07 14.03
N VAL A 274 -11.14 1.16 13.39
CA VAL A 274 -11.49 -0.12 14.00
C VAL A 274 -10.16 -0.84 14.00
N ASN A 275 -9.35 -0.61 15.03
CA ASN A 275 -8.36 -1.61 15.42
C ASN A 275 -9.22 -2.79 15.87
N PRO A 276 -9.39 -3.85 15.06
CA PRO A 276 -10.14 -5.02 15.50
C PRO A 276 -9.20 -5.78 16.45
N GLY A 277 -8.95 -5.24 17.63
CA GLY A 277 -8.23 -5.90 18.73
C GLY A 277 -6.76 -6.31 18.51
N ALA A 278 -6.25 -6.39 17.28
CA ALA A 278 -4.88 -6.77 16.98
C ALA A 278 -4.57 -6.42 15.51
N ALA A 279 -3.35 -5.95 15.23
CA ALA A 279 -2.78 -6.20 13.91
C ALA A 279 -2.86 -7.72 13.67
N ASP A 280 -3.30 -8.16 12.48
CA ASP A 280 -3.35 -9.58 12.16
C ASP A 280 -1.92 -10.14 12.20
N ALA A 281 -1.56 -10.73 13.34
CA ALA A 281 -0.24 -11.28 13.58
C ALA A 281 0.06 -12.43 12.61
N ALA A 282 -0.97 -13.08 12.06
CA ALA A 282 -0.80 -14.11 11.04
C ALA A 282 -0.46 -13.50 9.68
N GLN A 283 -1.08 -12.37 9.31
CA GLN A 283 -0.70 -11.62 8.11
C GLN A 283 0.74 -11.08 8.23
N LEU A 284 1.07 -10.46 9.37
CA LEU A 284 2.44 -9.98 9.63
C LEU A 284 3.45 -11.14 9.62
N ALA A 285 3.11 -12.29 10.22
CA ALA A 285 3.96 -13.47 10.18
C ALA A 285 4.15 -14.00 8.75
N THR A 286 3.11 -13.93 7.91
CA THR A 286 3.18 -14.32 6.50
C THR A 286 4.08 -13.37 5.71
N GLU A 287 3.94 -12.06 5.90
CA GLU A 287 4.79 -11.06 5.24
C GLU A 287 6.25 -11.14 5.71
N VAL A 288 6.47 -11.35 7.02
CA VAL A 288 7.81 -11.62 7.58
C VAL A 288 8.38 -12.90 6.98
N SER A 289 7.63 -14.00 6.95
CA SER A 289 8.07 -15.27 6.36
C SER A 289 8.46 -15.12 4.89
N LYS A 290 7.68 -14.35 4.11
CA LYS A 290 8.01 -14.02 2.72
C LYS A 290 9.32 -13.22 2.61
N LEU A 291 9.51 -12.21 3.46
CA LEU A 291 10.76 -11.44 3.52
C LEU A 291 11.98 -12.27 3.93
N TRP A 292 11.80 -13.33 4.74
CA TRP A 292 12.87 -14.27 5.05
C TRP A 292 13.18 -15.20 3.87
N SER A 293 12.18 -15.55 3.05
CA SER A 293 12.36 -16.37 1.85
C SER A 293 13.07 -15.62 0.72
N ASP A 294 12.89 -14.29 0.62
CA ASP A 294 13.50 -13.48 -0.44
C ASP A 294 14.97 -13.12 -0.15
N LYS A 295 15.45 -13.36 1.08
CA LYS A 295 16.84 -13.08 1.47
C LYS A 295 17.76 -14.24 1.13
N VAL A 296 18.87 -13.94 0.46
CA VAL A 296 19.99 -14.88 0.33
C VAL A 296 20.62 -15.08 1.72
N PRO A 297 20.55 -16.28 2.30
CA PRO A 297 21.12 -16.51 3.63
C PRO A 297 22.64 -16.42 3.57
N PHE A 298 23.28 -15.90 4.62
CA PHE A 298 24.74 -15.83 4.70
C PHE A 298 25.40 -17.20 4.52
N ALA A 299 24.74 -18.27 4.96
CA ALA A 299 25.17 -19.65 4.76
C ALA A 299 25.37 -20.04 3.29
N ALA A 300 24.69 -19.36 2.35
CA ALA A 300 24.86 -19.60 0.91
C ALA A 300 26.26 -19.24 0.40
N PHE A 301 27.04 -18.45 1.16
CA PHE A 301 28.43 -18.11 0.84
C PHE A 301 29.45 -19.04 1.53
N LEU A 302 29.03 -19.89 2.48
CA LEU A 302 29.94 -20.67 3.32
C LEU A 302 30.04 -22.14 2.89
N GLY A 303 30.84 -22.92 3.62
CA GLY A 303 30.95 -24.38 3.44
C GLY A 303 31.52 -24.75 2.07
N ALA A 304 30.83 -25.61 1.33
CA ALA A 304 31.25 -26.05 -0.02
C ALA A 304 31.28 -24.93 -1.07
N ASN A 305 30.76 -23.74 -0.73
CA ASN A 305 30.82 -22.57 -1.60
C ASN A 305 32.07 -21.71 -1.35
N GLN A 306 32.97 -22.09 -0.45
CA GLN A 306 34.23 -21.40 -0.25
C GLN A 306 35.42 -22.33 0.04
N SER A 307 36.60 -21.89 -0.35
CA SER A 307 37.90 -22.41 0.08
C SER A 307 38.83 -21.24 0.31
N LEU A 308 39.26 -21.02 1.56
CA LEU A 308 40.11 -19.88 1.95
C LEU A 308 41.60 -20.24 1.97
N THR A 309 41.99 -21.26 1.20
CA THR A 309 43.40 -21.66 1.06
C THR A 309 44.13 -20.76 0.06
N VAL A 310 45.46 -20.88 -0.01
CA VAL A 310 46.31 -20.09 -0.94
C VAL A 310 45.88 -20.22 -2.40
N ASN A 311 45.35 -21.40 -2.78
CA ASN A 311 44.70 -21.64 -4.07
C ASN A 311 43.22 -21.95 -3.80
N GLY A 312 42.45 -20.89 -3.56
CA GLY A 312 41.09 -20.94 -3.02
C GLY A 312 40.03 -20.42 -3.98
N TYR A 313 38.77 -20.46 -3.54
CA TYR A 313 37.64 -19.94 -4.30
C TYR A 313 36.49 -19.47 -3.41
N GLN A 314 35.62 -18.63 -3.96
CA GLN A 314 34.34 -18.23 -3.41
C GLN A 314 33.28 -18.33 -4.51
N ARG A 315 32.25 -19.14 -4.28
CA ARG A 315 31.03 -19.18 -5.10
C ARG A 315 30.02 -18.21 -4.52
N LEU A 316 29.40 -17.43 -5.39
CA LEU A 316 28.31 -16.52 -5.04
C LEU A 316 26.98 -17.19 -5.42
N PRO A 317 25.89 -16.95 -4.66
CA PRO A 317 24.59 -17.57 -4.93
C PRO A 317 23.99 -17.26 -6.31
N GLY A 318 24.47 -16.19 -6.97
CA GLY A 318 24.14 -15.87 -8.36
C GLY A 318 24.94 -16.65 -9.42
N GLY A 319 25.74 -17.65 -9.05
CA GLY A 319 26.51 -18.50 -9.97
C GLY A 319 27.91 -17.97 -10.32
N MET A 320 28.23 -16.73 -9.98
CA MET A 320 29.58 -16.20 -10.12
C MET A 320 30.57 -16.90 -9.21
N ILE A 321 31.79 -17.10 -9.71
CA ILE A 321 32.88 -17.72 -8.98
C ILE A 321 34.07 -16.78 -9.01
N ILE A 322 34.67 -16.55 -7.84
CA ILE A 322 35.92 -15.81 -7.67
C ILE A 322 36.98 -16.82 -7.21
N GLN A 323 38.14 -16.83 -7.84
CA GLN A 323 39.22 -17.76 -7.53
C GLN A 323 40.52 -17.02 -7.27
N LEU A 324 41.24 -17.48 -6.26
CA LEU A 324 42.50 -16.91 -5.80
C LEU A 324 43.60 -17.94 -6.03
N GLY A 325 44.75 -17.52 -6.52
CA GLY A 325 45.87 -18.42 -6.74
C GLY A 325 47.22 -17.77 -6.52
N LYS A 326 48.18 -18.58 -6.07
CA LYS A 326 49.61 -18.27 -6.10
C LYS A 326 50.32 -19.27 -6.99
N LEU A 327 50.99 -18.75 -8.01
CA LEU A 327 51.65 -19.53 -9.04
C LEU A 327 53.15 -19.30 -9.00
N THR A 328 53.89 -20.24 -9.60
CA THR A 328 55.34 -20.17 -9.75
C THR A 328 55.71 -20.55 -11.18
N THR A 329 56.66 -19.81 -11.78
CA THR A 329 57.14 -20.09 -13.14
C THR A 329 57.91 -21.39 -13.22
N THR A 330 57.71 -22.10 -14.32
CA THR A 330 58.53 -23.22 -14.78
C THR A 330 59.58 -22.71 -15.78
N ALA A 331 60.47 -23.58 -16.26
CA ALA A 331 61.44 -23.24 -17.30
C ALA A 331 60.77 -22.58 -18.51
N GLY A 332 61.38 -21.52 -19.05
CA GLY A 332 60.81 -20.74 -20.15
C GLY A 332 59.77 -19.69 -19.72
N GLY A 333 59.65 -19.36 -18.43
CA GLY A 333 58.81 -18.28 -17.93
C GLY A 333 57.31 -18.58 -17.92
N VAL A 334 56.92 -19.84 -18.11
CA VAL A 334 55.51 -20.25 -18.17
C VAL A 334 55.01 -20.67 -16.80
N ALA A 335 53.84 -20.19 -16.40
CA ALA A 335 53.11 -20.67 -15.24
C ALA A 335 51.69 -21.07 -15.64
N THR A 336 51.33 -22.34 -15.40
CA THR A 336 49.99 -22.85 -15.68
C THR A 336 49.21 -22.98 -14.38
N TRP A 337 48.07 -22.31 -14.31
CA TRP A 337 47.12 -22.39 -13.22
C TRP A 337 46.04 -23.39 -13.55
N THR A 338 45.99 -24.47 -12.77
CA THR A 338 44.78 -25.29 -12.66
C THR A 338 43.86 -24.65 -11.63
N TYR A 339 42.69 -24.26 -12.07
CA TYR A 339 41.67 -23.64 -11.24
C TYR A 339 41.20 -24.62 -10.14
N PRO A 340 41.12 -24.19 -8.86
CA PRO A 340 40.61 -25.02 -7.77
C PRO A 340 39.26 -25.70 -8.04
N ILE A 341 38.39 -25.00 -8.76
CA ILE A 341 37.17 -25.55 -9.36
C ILE A 341 37.07 -25.04 -10.80
N SER A 342 36.49 -25.83 -11.70
CA SER A 342 36.27 -25.37 -13.07
C SER A 342 35.11 -24.38 -13.13
N TYR A 343 35.24 -23.34 -13.95
CA TYR A 343 34.11 -22.48 -14.29
C TYR A 343 33.08 -23.27 -15.11
N PRO A 344 31.80 -23.26 -14.74
CA PRO A 344 30.76 -23.94 -15.51
C PRO A 344 30.67 -23.50 -16.98
N VAL A 345 30.92 -22.21 -17.27
CA VAL A 345 30.88 -21.65 -18.62
C VAL A 345 32.26 -21.16 -19.05
N ARG A 346 32.82 -20.14 -18.39
CA ARG A 346 34.15 -19.58 -18.72
C ARG A 346 34.70 -18.65 -17.63
N ALA A 347 36.02 -18.46 -17.66
CA ALA A 347 36.64 -17.31 -17.01
C ALA A 347 36.25 -16.02 -17.77
N LEU A 348 35.86 -14.98 -17.03
CA LEU A 348 35.49 -13.67 -17.56
C LEU A 348 36.67 -12.69 -17.54
N GLY A 349 37.56 -12.82 -16.56
CA GLY A 349 38.78 -12.03 -16.51
C GLY A 349 39.70 -12.41 -15.35
N GLU A 350 40.99 -12.20 -15.56
CA GLU A 350 42.05 -12.49 -14.62
C GLU A 350 42.92 -11.26 -14.35
N VAL A 351 43.30 -11.07 -13.10
CA VAL A 351 44.18 -9.99 -12.65
C VAL A 351 45.40 -10.61 -11.98
N PRO A 352 46.48 -10.87 -12.73
CA PRO A 352 47.74 -11.31 -12.16
C PRO A 352 48.52 -10.12 -11.59
N GLY A 353 49.20 -10.33 -10.46
CA GLY A 353 50.00 -9.33 -9.78
C GLY A 353 51.30 -9.93 -9.26
N SER A 354 52.43 -9.35 -9.67
CA SER A 354 53.75 -9.67 -9.12
C SER A 354 54.21 -8.56 -8.17
N PRO A 355 54.79 -8.89 -7.01
CA PRO A 355 55.45 -7.90 -6.16
C PRO A 355 56.76 -7.39 -6.76
N ASN A 356 57.27 -8.02 -7.83
CA ASN A 356 58.49 -7.61 -8.50
C ASN A 356 58.16 -6.67 -9.68
N ALA A 357 58.49 -5.40 -9.53
CA ALA A 357 58.27 -4.37 -10.54
C ALA A 357 58.97 -4.62 -11.89
N LYS A 358 59.92 -5.56 -11.94
CA LYS A 358 60.63 -5.94 -13.18
C LYS A 358 59.99 -7.11 -13.94
N VAL A 359 58.88 -7.67 -13.45
CA VAL A 359 58.19 -8.81 -14.07
C VAL A 359 56.92 -8.32 -14.76
N VAL A 360 56.79 -8.60 -16.04
CA VAL A 360 55.55 -8.40 -16.81
C VAL A 360 54.87 -9.76 -16.97
N ILE A 361 53.58 -9.82 -16.65
CA ILE A 361 52.76 -11.03 -16.77
C ILE A 361 51.81 -10.86 -17.96
N GLN A 362 51.86 -11.80 -18.89
CA GLN A 362 51.05 -11.81 -20.12
C GLN A 362 50.17 -13.06 -20.17
N GLY A 363 49.11 -13.00 -20.98
CA GLY A 363 48.28 -14.17 -21.27
C GLY A 363 49.08 -15.27 -21.96
N GLY A 364 49.00 -16.48 -21.45
CA GLY A 364 49.56 -17.67 -22.08
C GLY A 364 48.59 -18.34 -23.06
N ALA A 365 49.05 -19.42 -23.69
CA ALA A 365 48.31 -20.12 -24.74
C ALA A 365 47.13 -20.99 -24.23
N VAL A 366 47.07 -21.29 -22.93
CA VAL A 366 46.00 -22.12 -22.35
C VAL A 366 44.94 -21.18 -21.76
N ASP A 367 43.74 -21.25 -22.30
CA ASP A 367 42.56 -20.54 -21.79
C ASP A 367 41.34 -21.48 -21.87
N THR A 368 41.07 -22.15 -20.76
CA THR A 368 39.99 -23.14 -20.65
C THR A 368 39.24 -22.93 -19.33
N PRO A 369 38.00 -23.44 -19.20
CA PRO A 369 37.25 -23.30 -17.96
C PRO A 369 37.91 -23.95 -16.73
N SER A 370 38.91 -24.83 -16.93
CA SER A 370 39.64 -25.53 -15.87
C SER A 370 41.08 -25.04 -15.67
N GLN A 371 41.65 -24.34 -16.66
CA GLN A 371 43.07 -23.95 -16.63
C GLN A 371 43.33 -22.65 -17.37
N ARG A 372 44.30 -21.88 -16.86
CA ARG A 372 44.84 -20.67 -17.49
C ARG A 372 46.36 -20.70 -17.45
N SER A 373 47.06 -20.37 -18.53
CA SER A 373 48.50 -20.13 -18.48
C SER A 373 48.87 -18.66 -18.57
N PHE A 374 50.03 -18.34 -18.01
CA PHE A 374 50.64 -17.02 -17.99
C PHE A 374 52.09 -17.12 -18.44
N ASN A 375 52.54 -16.14 -19.22
CA ASN A 375 53.92 -15.99 -19.62
C ASN A 375 54.53 -14.80 -18.87
N LEU A 376 55.67 -15.04 -18.21
CA LEU A 376 56.38 -14.04 -17.45
C LEU A 376 57.66 -13.65 -18.17
N VAL A 377 57.79 -12.36 -18.45
CA VAL A 377 58.95 -11.78 -19.12
C VAL A 377 59.55 -10.65 -18.30
N ASP A 378 60.86 -10.45 -18.43
CA ASP A 378 61.55 -9.32 -17.83
C ASP A 378 61.15 -8.03 -18.54
N SER A 379 60.75 -7.03 -17.76
CA SER A 379 60.26 -5.73 -18.23
C SER A 379 61.26 -4.94 -19.10
N ASN A 380 62.56 -5.18 -18.95
CA ASN A 380 63.60 -4.41 -19.65
C ASN A 380 64.08 -5.13 -20.91
N SER A 381 64.16 -6.45 -20.86
CA SER A 381 64.74 -7.27 -21.94
C SER A 381 63.71 -8.04 -22.76
N GLY A 382 62.47 -8.18 -22.28
CA GLY A 382 61.44 -9.03 -22.89
C GLY A 382 61.77 -10.54 -22.84
N ALA A 383 62.89 -10.92 -22.22
CA ALA A 383 63.30 -12.31 -22.09
C ALA A 383 62.43 -13.05 -21.08
N ALA A 384 62.23 -14.35 -21.30
CA ALA A 384 61.48 -15.19 -20.38
C ALA A 384 62.15 -15.23 -19.00
N ILE A 385 61.35 -15.04 -17.95
CA ILE A 385 61.80 -15.13 -16.56
C ILE A 385 62.17 -16.58 -16.22
N GLY A 386 63.22 -16.75 -15.41
CA GLY A 386 63.66 -18.07 -14.94
C GLY A 386 62.59 -18.81 -14.12
N ALA A 387 62.80 -20.12 -13.91
CA ALA A 387 61.93 -20.92 -13.06
C ALA A 387 62.00 -20.46 -11.59
N GLY A 388 60.91 -20.65 -10.84
CA GLY A 388 60.87 -20.37 -9.40
C GLY A 388 60.37 -18.98 -9.01
N VAL A 389 59.92 -18.15 -9.94
CA VAL A 389 59.36 -16.81 -9.65
C VAL A 389 57.87 -16.92 -9.37
N SER A 390 57.44 -16.47 -8.19
CA SER A 390 56.02 -16.52 -7.80
C SER A 390 55.26 -15.21 -8.02
N PHE A 391 53.97 -15.32 -8.32
CA PHE A 391 53.02 -14.22 -8.42
C PHE A 391 51.63 -14.65 -7.93
N ASN A 392 50.80 -13.68 -7.58
CA ASN A 392 49.41 -13.92 -7.19
C ASN A 392 48.47 -13.61 -8.36
N VAL A 393 47.31 -14.24 -8.39
CA VAL A 393 46.30 -13.99 -9.40
C VAL A 393 44.91 -14.13 -8.80
N ILE A 394 44.00 -13.29 -9.28
CA ILE A 394 42.57 -13.42 -9.04
C ILE A 394 41.89 -13.65 -10.38
N SER A 395 40.98 -14.60 -10.45
CA SER A 395 40.13 -14.85 -11.63
C SER A 395 38.67 -14.79 -11.23
N ILE A 396 37.83 -14.29 -12.13
CA ILE A 396 36.37 -14.24 -11.96
C ILE A 396 35.73 -14.91 -13.17
N GLY A 397 34.70 -15.72 -12.95
CA GLY A 397 33.98 -16.42 -14.02
C GLY A 397 32.59 -16.88 -13.61
N ILE A 398 31.89 -17.52 -14.55
CA ILE A 398 30.55 -18.11 -14.37
C ILE A 398 30.51 -19.52 -14.95
#